data_AF-A0A1E1WIL8-F1
#
_entry.id   AF-A0A1E1WIL8-F1
#
_cell.length_a   1.000
_cell.length_b   1.000
_cell.length_c   1.000
_cell.angle_alpha   90.00
_cell.angle_beta   90.00
_cell.angle_gamma   90.00
#
_symmetry.space_group_name_H-M   'P 1'
#
loop_
_entity.id
_entity.type
_entity.pdbx_description
1 polymer ?
#
loop_
_entity_poly.entity_id
_entity_poly.type
_entity_poly.pdbx_seq_one_letter_code
_entity_poly.pdbx_strand_id
1 'polypeptide(L)'
;PESFDSLGGAVQQVYKQLVADNKIIVKEEMEPPKVPMDYDWARKLGLIRKPAAFISTICDERGQELSYCGVPITSILERQLGVGGTISLLWFQRELPDWACKFFE
;
A
#
# COMPACT_ATOMS: atom_id res chain seq x y z
N PRO A 1 2.07 43.53 -10.85
CA PRO A 1 2.53 42.72 -12.01
C PRO A 1 1.47 42.74 -13.12
N GLU A 2 1.86 42.44 -14.35
CA GLU A 2 0.95 42.46 -15.51
C GLU A 2 0.15 41.15 -15.67
N SER A 3 0.56 40.09 -14.99
CA SER A 3 -0.11 38.77 -14.98
C SER A 3 0.27 37.96 -13.73
N PHE A 4 -0.38 36.79 -13.53
CA PHE A 4 0.01 35.86 -12.46
C PHE A 4 1.42 35.29 -12.66
N ASP A 5 1.84 35.03 -13.90
CA ASP A 5 3.18 34.52 -14.21
C ASP A 5 4.29 35.50 -13.80
N SER A 6 4.01 36.80 -13.85
CA SER A 6 4.97 37.84 -13.43
C SER A 6 4.96 38.13 -11.92
N LEU A 7 4.11 37.44 -11.15
CA LEU A 7 4.01 37.65 -9.70
C LEU A 7 5.30 37.28 -8.97
N GLY A 8 5.91 36.15 -9.31
CA GLY A 8 7.17 35.71 -8.68
C GLY A 8 8.30 36.73 -8.86
N GLY A 9 8.42 37.32 -10.06
CA GLY A 9 9.40 38.37 -10.35
C GLY A 9 9.14 39.66 -9.57
N ALA A 10 7.87 40.09 -9.50
CA ALA A 10 7.49 41.27 -8.73
C ALA A 10 7.76 41.11 -7.22
N VAL A 11 7.45 39.94 -6.64
CA VAL A 11 7.75 39.63 -5.22
C VAL A 11 9.25 39.64 -4.98
N GLN A 12 10.04 39.04 -5.86
CA GLN A 12 11.50 39.02 -5.76
C GLN A 12 12.10 40.43 -5.84
N GLN A 13 11.57 41.30 -6.70
CA GLN A 13 12.02 42.68 -6.84
C GLN A 13 11.80 43.48 -5.55
N VAL A 14 10.59 43.41 -4.98
CA VAL A 14 10.26 44.09 -3.71
C VAL A 14 11.12 43.55 -2.56
N TYR A 15 11.32 42.23 -2.49
CA TYR A 15 12.19 41.61 -1.48
C TYR A 15 13.61 42.16 -1.55
N LYS A 16 14.22 42.20 -2.74
CA LYS A 16 15.58 42.74 -2.94
C LYS A 16 15.69 44.21 -2.54
N GLN A 17 14.67 45.02 -2.86
CA GLN A 17 14.62 46.42 -2.44
C GLN A 17 14.60 46.55 -0.90
N LEU A 18 13.76 45.77 -0.22
CA LEU A 18 13.65 45.83 1.25
C LEU A 18 14.90 45.29 1.96
N VAL A 19 15.62 44.35 1.36
CA VAL A 19 16.93 43.90 1.85
C VAL A 19 17.99 44.99 1.68
N ALA A 20 18.03 45.64 0.50
CA ALA A 20 18.95 46.77 0.26
C ALA A 20 18.68 47.97 1.19
N ASP A 21 17.41 48.23 1.50
CA ASP A 21 16.97 49.25 2.45
C ASP A 21 17.21 48.87 3.92
N ASN A 22 17.81 47.71 4.21
CA ASN A 22 18.00 47.13 5.55
C ASN A 22 16.71 46.96 6.38
N LYS A 23 15.54 46.94 5.72
CA LYS A 23 14.25 46.64 6.38
C LYS A 23 14.07 45.14 6.61
N ILE A 24 14.68 44.32 5.76
CA ILE A 24 14.75 42.86 5.93
C ILE A 24 16.21 42.48 6.19
N ILE A 25 16.46 41.94 7.38
CA ILE A 25 17.76 41.35 7.72
C ILE A 25 17.66 39.86 7.45
N VAL A 26 18.41 39.39 6.45
CA VAL A 26 18.48 37.96 6.10
C VAL A 26 19.11 37.21 7.28
N LYS A 27 18.37 36.25 7.83
CA LYS A 27 18.87 35.38 8.89
C LYS A 27 19.51 34.15 8.26
N GLU A 28 20.54 33.63 8.91
CA GLU A 28 21.12 32.35 8.55
C GLU A 28 20.08 31.24 8.72
N GLU A 29 20.01 30.36 7.73
CA GLU A 29 19.09 29.23 7.75
C GLU A 29 19.65 28.14 8.66
N MET A 30 18.89 27.82 9.71
CA MET A 30 19.24 26.77 10.66
C MET A 30 18.61 25.44 10.25
N GLU A 31 19.34 24.34 10.41
CA GLU A 31 18.82 23.02 10.06
C GLU A 31 17.53 22.72 10.83
N PRO A 32 16.43 22.33 10.15
CA PRO A 32 15.21 21.94 10.83
C PRO A 32 15.43 20.65 11.63
N PRO A 33 14.65 20.43 12.72
CA PRO A 33 14.72 19.19 13.46
C PRO A 33 14.35 18.00 12.57
N LYS A 34 15.12 16.91 12.67
CA LYS A 34 14.89 15.70 11.88
C LYS A 34 13.69 14.94 12.44
N VAL A 35 12.70 14.69 11.59
CA VAL A 35 11.53 13.86 11.91
C VAL A 35 11.81 12.43 11.40
N PRO A 36 11.52 11.39 12.21
CA PRO A 36 11.70 10.02 11.75
C PRO A 36 10.78 9.74 10.56
N MET A 37 11.28 8.95 9.62
CA MET A 37 10.48 8.49 8.48
C MET A 37 9.38 7.54 8.97
N ASP A 38 8.21 7.66 8.37
CA ASP A 38 7.09 6.75 8.62
C ASP A 38 7.43 5.30 8.19
N TYR A 39 6.98 4.34 8.99
CA TYR A 39 7.25 2.93 8.75
C TYR A 39 6.70 2.43 7.41
N ASP A 40 5.47 2.80 7.04
CA ASP A 40 4.84 2.35 5.80
C ASP A 40 5.56 2.95 4.60
N TRP A 41 6.02 4.19 4.71
CA TRP A 41 6.82 4.83 3.67
C TRP A 41 8.18 4.13 3.50
N ALA A 42 8.90 3.90 4.59
CA ALA A 42 10.19 3.20 4.57
C ALA A 42 10.07 1.78 4.02
N ARG A 43 8.99 1.07 4.36
CA ARG A 43 8.70 -0.28 3.84
C ARG A 43 8.37 -0.26 2.35
N LYS A 44 7.55 0.70 1.88
CA LYS A 44 7.18 0.83 0.46
C LYS A 44 8.36 1.20 -0.42
N LEU A 45 9.28 2.04 0.08
CA LEU A 45 10.53 2.36 -0.59
C LEU A 45 11.58 1.24 -0.51
N GLY A 46 11.33 0.17 0.26
CA GLY A 46 12.26 -0.94 0.44
C GLY A 46 13.49 -0.61 1.29
N LEU A 47 13.46 0.47 2.08
CA LEU A 47 14.56 0.89 2.94
C LEU A 47 14.72 0.00 4.18
N ILE A 48 13.65 -0.67 4.59
CA ILE A 48 13.61 -1.55 5.76
C ILE A 48 12.94 -2.88 5.42
N ARG A 49 13.30 -3.94 6.16
CA ARG A 49 12.63 -5.24 6.11
C ARG A 49 12.07 -5.60 7.48
N LYS A 50 10.79 -5.95 7.54
CA LYS A 50 10.14 -6.50 8.74
C LYS A 50 9.64 -7.92 8.43
N PRO A 51 10.07 -8.95 9.17
CA PRO A 51 9.59 -10.31 8.96
C PRO A 51 8.09 -10.42 9.28
N ALA A 52 7.39 -11.29 8.56
CA ALA A 52 6.00 -11.60 8.86
C ALA A 52 5.91 -12.39 10.17
N ALA A 53 4.92 -12.04 11.01
CA ALA A 53 4.71 -12.73 12.30
C ALA A 53 3.86 -14.00 12.14
N PHE A 54 3.04 -14.08 11.09
CA PHE A 54 2.12 -15.18 10.84
C PHE A 54 2.22 -15.62 9.39
N ILE A 55 1.93 -16.90 9.16
CA ILE A 55 1.86 -17.51 7.84
C ILE A 55 0.48 -18.17 7.74
N SER A 56 -0.28 -17.82 6.71
CA SER A 56 -1.53 -18.49 6.32
C SER A 56 -1.33 -19.12 4.94
N THR A 57 -1.79 -20.36 4.76
CA THR A 57 -1.63 -21.11 3.50
C THR A 57 -2.95 -21.62 2.92
N ILE A 58 -4.08 -21.42 3.60
CA ILE A 58 -5.38 -22.01 3.21
C ILE A 58 -6.28 -21.05 2.45
N CYS A 59 -6.11 -19.74 2.64
CA CYS A 59 -6.98 -18.71 2.10
C CYS A 59 -6.17 -17.43 1.84
N ASP A 60 -6.43 -16.76 0.72
CA ASP A 60 -5.92 -15.41 0.44
C ASP A 60 -7.08 -14.51 -0.03
N GLU A 61 -7.36 -13.49 0.78
CA GLU A 61 -8.41 -12.49 0.59
C GLU A 61 -7.88 -11.13 0.10
N ARG A 62 -6.57 -10.99 -0.11
CA ARG A 62 -5.94 -9.70 -0.45
C ARG A 62 -6.03 -9.34 -1.93
N GLY A 63 -6.31 -10.33 -2.78
CA GLY A 63 -6.43 -10.17 -4.23
C GLY A 63 -7.72 -9.46 -4.66
N GLN A 64 -7.98 -9.44 -5.96
CA GLN A 64 -9.28 -8.98 -6.48
C GLN A 64 -10.42 -9.95 -6.13
N GLU A 65 -10.09 -11.21 -5.92
CA GLU A 65 -11.03 -12.28 -5.64
C GLU A 65 -10.50 -13.16 -4.49
N LEU A 66 -11.41 -13.69 -3.68
CA LEU A 66 -11.13 -14.66 -2.63
C LEU A 66 -10.61 -15.96 -3.25
N SER A 67 -9.53 -16.51 -2.69
CA SER A 67 -9.00 -17.80 -3.12
C SER A 67 -8.89 -18.78 -1.95
N TYR A 68 -9.28 -20.04 -2.19
CA TYR A 68 -9.09 -21.15 -1.26
C TYR A 68 -7.99 -22.06 -1.79
N CYS A 69 -6.89 -22.16 -1.06
CA CYS A 69 -5.69 -22.89 -1.47
C CYS A 69 -5.23 -22.53 -2.91
N GLY A 70 -5.33 -21.26 -3.28
CA GLY A 70 -4.97 -20.76 -4.62
C GLY A 70 -6.03 -20.99 -5.70
N VAL A 71 -7.16 -21.64 -5.38
CA VAL A 71 -8.30 -21.79 -6.30
C VAL A 71 -9.25 -20.59 -6.10
N PRO A 72 -9.51 -19.78 -7.14
CA PRO A 72 -10.45 -18.66 -7.03
C PRO A 72 -11.87 -19.12 -6.73
N ILE A 73 -12.62 -18.34 -5.95
CA ILE A 73 -13.98 -18.72 -5.52
C ILE A 73 -14.93 -18.92 -6.72
N THR A 74 -14.79 -18.15 -7.80
CA THR A 74 -15.58 -18.32 -9.04
C THR A 74 -15.38 -19.72 -9.61
N SER A 75 -14.14 -20.22 -9.69
CA SER A 75 -13.87 -21.58 -10.18
C SER A 75 -14.47 -22.66 -9.30
N ILE A 76 -14.54 -22.45 -7.99
CA ILE A 76 -15.16 -23.39 -7.04
C ILE A 76 -16.68 -23.48 -7.30
N LEU A 77 -17.31 -22.33 -7.56
CA LEU A 77 -18.75 -22.25 -7.85
C LEU A 77 -19.09 -22.80 -9.23
N GLU A 78 -18.32 -22.43 -10.27
CA GLU A 78 -18.51 -22.91 -11.64
C GLU A 78 -18.38 -24.43 -11.75
N ARG A 79 -17.43 -25.02 -11.02
CA ARG A 79 -17.21 -26.46 -10.96
C ARG A 79 -18.16 -27.19 -10.02
N GLN A 80 -19.03 -26.47 -9.32
CA GLN A 80 -19.99 -27.01 -8.36
C GLN A 80 -19.35 -27.96 -7.34
N LEU A 81 -18.18 -27.58 -6.81
CA LEU A 81 -17.42 -28.39 -5.84
C LEU A 81 -18.15 -28.61 -4.50
N GLY A 82 -19.17 -27.81 -4.23
CA GLY A 82 -19.99 -27.93 -3.03
C GLY A 82 -19.25 -27.62 -1.73
N VAL A 83 -19.84 -28.05 -0.62
CA VAL A 83 -19.27 -27.89 0.72
C VAL A 83 -18.09 -28.84 0.91
N GLY A 84 -18.19 -30.06 0.38
CA GLY A 84 -17.16 -31.08 0.49
C GLY A 84 -15.87 -30.68 -0.22
N GLY A 85 -15.97 -30.11 -1.42
CA GLY A 85 -14.80 -29.59 -2.13
C GLY A 85 -14.22 -28.32 -1.49
N THR A 86 -15.05 -27.49 -0.86
CA THR A 86 -14.56 -26.33 -0.09
C THR A 86 -13.76 -26.79 1.15
N ILE A 87 -14.27 -27.78 1.89
CA ILE A 87 -13.57 -28.41 3.02
C ILE A 87 -12.25 -29.03 2.53
N SER A 88 -12.28 -29.71 1.40
CA SER A 88 -11.10 -30.30 0.77
C SER A 88 -9.96 -29.28 0.59
N LEU A 89 -10.28 -28.12 0.02
CA LEU A 89 -9.31 -27.05 -0.23
C LEU A 89 -8.82 -26.40 1.06
N LEU A 90 -9.71 -26.11 2.01
CA LEU A 90 -9.35 -25.37 3.22
C LEU A 90 -8.62 -26.24 4.25
N TRP A 91 -9.02 -27.50 4.43
CA TRP A 91 -8.46 -28.36 5.47
C TRP A 91 -7.27 -29.17 4.97
N PHE A 92 -7.34 -29.66 3.74
CA PHE A 92 -6.33 -30.57 3.18
C PHE A 92 -5.44 -29.91 2.12
N GLN A 93 -5.75 -28.67 1.71
CA GLN A 93 -4.99 -27.92 0.70
C GLN A 93 -4.86 -28.71 -0.61
N ARG A 94 -5.90 -29.48 -0.95
CA ARG A 94 -5.96 -30.38 -2.10
C ARG A 94 -7.38 -30.45 -2.63
N GLU A 95 -7.52 -30.79 -3.90
CA GLU A 95 -8.79 -31.21 -4.48
C GLU A 95 -8.92 -32.72 -4.31
N LEU A 96 -9.75 -33.14 -3.36
CA LEU A 96 -10.07 -34.54 -3.13
C LEU A 96 -11.06 -35.04 -4.21
N PRO A 97 -11.08 -36.34 -4.49
CA PRO A 97 -12.02 -36.90 -5.46
C PRO A 97 -13.48 -36.70 -5.04
N ASP A 98 -14.39 -36.66 -6.02
CA ASP A 98 -15.83 -36.44 -5.81
C ASP A 98 -16.45 -37.36 -4.76
N TRP A 99 -16.01 -38.62 -4.67
CA TRP A 99 -16.54 -39.56 -3.68
C TRP A 99 -16.20 -39.12 -2.24
N ALA A 100 -15.03 -38.50 -2.03
CA ALA A 100 -14.61 -38.01 -0.72
C ALA A 100 -15.32 -36.70 -0.39
N CYS A 101 -15.47 -35.81 -1.38
CA CYS A 101 -16.25 -34.58 -1.23
C CYS A 101 -17.70 -34.90 -0.86
N LYS A 102 -18.35 -35.85 -1.57
CA LYS A 102 -19.71 -36.32 -1.24
C LYS A 102 -19.82 -37.04 0.10
N PHE A 103 -18.74 -37.57 0.64
CA PHE A 103 -18.74 -38.16 1.98
C PHE A 103 -18.78 -37.09 3.08
N PHE A 104 -18.24 -35.90 2.81
CA PHE A 104 -18.27 -34.77 3.74
C PHE A 104 -19.58 -33.96 3.68
N GLU A 105 -20.41 -34.18 2.66
CA GLU A 105 -21.71 -33.53 2.41
C GLU A 105 -22.88 -34.38 2.91
#